data_AF-A0A0H5P8M9-F1
#
_entry.id   AF-A0A0H5P8M9-F1
#
_cell.length_a   1.000
_cell.length_b   1.000
_cell.length_c   1.000
_cell.angle_alpha   90.00
_cell.angle_beta   90.00
_cell.angle_gamma   90.00
#
_symmetry.space_group_name_H-M   'P 1'
#
loop_
_entity.id
_entity.type
_entity.pdbx_description
1 polymer ?
#
loop_
_entity_poly.entity_id
_entity_poly.type
_entity_poly.pdbx_seq_one_letter_code
_entity_poly.pdbx_strand_id
1 'polypeptide(L)' 'MTLPMDGAWLVFPQAGEHEGEGGDAYEVMNFGDQELAALREANRRDGFRAVYVLPGQTILEALGRQT' A
#
# COMPACT_ATOMS: atom_id res chain seq x y z
N MET A 1 -9.62 -8.95 24.00
CA MET A 1 -8.78 -7.80 23.62
C MET A 1 -9.05 -7.53 22.15
N THR A 2 -9.98 -6.64 21.84
CA THR A 2 -10.16 -6.16 20.46
C THR A 2 -9.00 -5.22 20.18
N LEU A 3 -8.06 -5.66 19.34
CA LEU A 3 -7.03 -4.79 18.78
C LEU A 3 -7.74 -3.55 18.21
N PRO A 4 -7.22 -2.32 18.40
CA PRO A 4 -7.74 -1.15 17.72
C PRO A 4 -7.86 -1.49 16.23
N MET A 5 -9.03 -1.24 15.63
CA MET A 5 -9.27 -1.45 14.19
C MET A 5 -8.60 -0.33 13.39
N ASP A 6 -7.33 -0.10 13.65
CA ASP A 6 -6.54 0.90 12.96
C ASP A 6 -5.98 0.21 11.73
N GLY A 7 -6.42 0.66 10.56
CA GLY A 7 -5.82 0.27 9.30
C GLY A 7 -4.34 0.65 9.23
N ALA A 8 -3.68 0.19 8.19
CA ALA A 8 -2.26 0.44 7.97
C ALA A 8 -2.00 1.15 6.65
N TRP A 9 -1.07 2.08 6.66
CA TRP A 9 -0.44 2.59 5.46
C TRP A 9 0.47 1.51 4.87
N LEU A 10 0.19 1.14 3.63
CA LEU A 10 0.97 0.19 2.86
C LEU A 10 1.58 0.89 1.65
N VAL A 11 2.81 0.53 1.32
CA VAL A 11 3.47 0.94 0.07
C VAL A 11 3.68 -0.30 -0.78
N PHE A 12 3.23 -0.28 -2.02
CA PHE A 12 3.21 -1.46 -2.89
C PHE A 12 3.53 -1.06 -4.35
N PRO A 13 4.10 -1.97 -5.14
CA PRO A 13 4.32 -1.72 -6.57
C PRO A 13 2.98 -1.69 -7.32
N GLN A 14 2.79 -0.70 -8.19
CA GLN A 14 1.61 -0.60 -9.03
C GLN A 14 1.76 -1.54 -10.23
N ALA A 15 1.03 -2.65 -10.23
CA ALA A 15 1.04 -3.60 -11.34
C ALA A 15 0.70 -2.92 -12.68
N GLY A 16 1.50 -3.17 -13.71
CA GLY A 16 1.22 -2.79 -15.11
C GLY A 16 1.96 -1.57 -15.65
N GLU A 17 2.87 -0.94 -14.89
CA GLU A 17 3.74 0.13 -15.44
C GLU A 17 5.09 -0.37 -15.98
N HIS A 18 5.45 -1.64 -15.73
CA HIS A 18 6.65 -2.29 -16.30
C HIS A 18 6.32 -3.70 -16.86
N GLU A 19 6.79 -3.98 -18.08
CA GLU A 19 6.64 -5.30 -18.72
C GLU A 19 7.49 -6.36 -17.98
N GLY A 20 6.85 -7.40 -17.45
CA GLY A 20 7.51 -8.52 -16.76
C GLY A 20 7.24 -8.63 -15.25
N GLU A 21 6.56 -7.65 -14.63
CA GLU A 21 6.35 -7.57 -13.17
C GLU A 21 5.04 -8.20 -12.67
N GLY A 22 4.48 -9.17 -13.39
CA GLY A 22 3.27 -9.89 -12.95
C GLY A 22 3.48 -10.82 -11.73
N GLY A 23 4.66 -10.78 -11.10
CA GLY A 23 5.11 -11.78 -10.13
C GLY A 23 4.89 -11.42 -8.66
N ASP A 24 5.27 -10.22 -8.21
CA ASP A 24 5.80 -10.15 -6.86
C ASP A 24 5.08 -9.15 -5.95
N ALA A 25 4.02 -9.64 -5.28
CA ALA A 25 3.51 -9.06 -4.03
C ALA A 25 4.55 -9.09 -2.88
N TYR A 26 5.82 -9.41 -3.16
CA TYR A 26 6.90 -9.54 -2.18
C TYR A 26 7.44 -8.18 -1.69
N GLU A 27 7.09 -7.06 -2.34
CA GLU A 27 7.60 -5.73 -1.98
C GLU A 27 6.59 -4.83 -1.25
N VAL A 28 5.51 -5.39 -0.70
CA VAL A 28 4.57 -4.61 0.11
C VAL A 28 5.22 -4.24 1.45
N MET A 29 5.39 -2.95 1.68
CA MET A 29 5.93 -2.39 2.93
C MET A 29 4.79 -1.88 3.81
N ASN A 30 4.77 -2.27 5.09
CA ASN A 30 3.79 -1.81 6.07
C ASN A 30 4.37 -0.71 6.97
N PHE A 31 3.75 0.45 6.96
CA PHE A 31 4.12 1.64 7.73
C PHE A 31 3.23 1.87 8.96
N GLY A 32 2.19 1.07 9.16
CA GLY A 32 1.23 1.22 10.26
C GLY A 32 0.50 2.56 10.17
N ASP A 33 0.60 3.37 11.21
CA ASP A 33 0.02 4.72 11.31
C ASP A 33 0.90 5.83 10.69
N GLN A 34 2.09 5.49 10.18
CA GLN A 34 3.07 6.47 9.69
C GLN A 34 2.80 6.92 8.25
N GLU A 35 1.71 7.68 8.05
CA GLU A 35 1.29 8.23 6.75
C GLU A 35 2.42 8.92 5.99
N LEU A 36 3.06 9.91 6.63
CA LEU A 36 4.08 10.72 5.98
C LEU A 36 5.30 9.89 5.56
N ALA A 37 5.64 8.86 6.32
CA ALA A 37 6.74 7.95 5.97
C ALA A 37 6.38 7.09 4.75
N ALA A 38 5.15 6.56 4.71
CA ALA A 38 4.65 5.79 3.58
C ALA A 38 4.62 6.63 2.28
N LEU A 39 4.08 7.86 2.36
CA LEU A 39 4.04 8.78 1.20
C LEU A 39 5.46 9.14 0.71
N ARG A 40 6.40 9.36 1.63
CA ARG A 40 7.80 9.63 1.27
C ARG A 40 8.49 8.43 0.65
N GLU A 41 8.18 7.21 1.09
CA GLU A 41 8.74 5.99 0.50
C GLU A 41 8.20 5.78 -0.91
N ALA A 42 6.88 5.89 -1.10
CA ALA A 42 6.26 5.79 -2.41
C ALA A 42 6.85 6.83 -3.39
N ASN A 43 7.01 8.08 -2.96
CA ASN A 43 7.63 9.12 -3.79
C ASN A 43 9.12 8.91 -4.08
N ARG A 44 9.82 8.04 -3.34
CA ARG A 44 11.25 7.74 -3.58
C ARG A 44 11.43 6.63 -4.61
N ARG A 45 10.43 5.77 -4.80
CA ARG A 45 10.50 4.61 -5.68
C ARG A 45 9.52 4.80 -6.84
N ASP A 46 10.05 5.00 -8.04
CA ASP A 46 9.22 5.01 -9.23
C ASP A 46 8.44 3.69 -9.34
N GLY A 47 7.16 3.77 -9.72
CA GLY A 47 6.27 2.61 -9.81
C GLY A 47 5.62 2.16 -8.49
N PHE A 48 5.87 2.84 -7.36
CA PHE A 48 5.23 2.52 -6.08
C PHE A 48 4.11 3.49 -5.71
N ARG A 49 3.10 2.97 -5.01
CA ARG A 49 2.03 3.77 -4.41
C ARG A 49 1.86 3.48 -2.93
N ALA A 50 1.43 4.50 -2.19
CA ALA A 50 0.99 4.38 -0.81
C ALA A 50 -0.55 4.35 -0.74
N VAL A 51 -1.11 3.51 0.12
CA VAL A 51 -2.56 3.42 0.37
C VAL A 51 -2.83 3.07 1.83
N TYR A 52 -3.92 3.57 2.40
CA TYR A 52 -4.38 3.19 3.73
C TYR A 52 -5.40 2.04 3.63
N VAL A 53 -5.11 0.91 4.29
CA VAL A 53 -5.90 -0.32 4.20
C VAL A 53 -6.47 -0.70 5.57
N LEU A 54 -7.79 -0.88 5.65
CA LEU A 54 -8.45 -1.35 6.88
C LEU A 54 -8.31 -2.87 7.07
N PRO A 55 -8.43 -3.40 8.31
CA PRO A 55 -8.45 -4.84 8.55
C PRO A 55 -9.52 -5.55 7.71
N GLY A 56 -9.13 -6.61 7.00
CA GLY A 56 -10.02 -7.37 6.12
C GLY A 56 -10.25 -6.74 4.73
N GLN A 57 -9.69 -5.55 4.48
CA GLN A 57 -9.75 -4.89 3.18
C GLN A 57 -8.53 -5.29 2.33
N THR A 58 -8.74 -5.47 1.03
CA THR A 58 -7.66 -5.64 0.05
C THR A 58 -7.10 -4.29 -0.40
N ILE A 59 -5.87 -4.28 -0.92
CA ILE A 59 -5.24 -3.08 -1.50
C ILE A 59 -6.11 -2.51 -2.64
N LEU A 60 -6.71 -3.36 -3.48
CA LEU A 60 -7.55 -2.94 -4.60
C LEU A 60 -8.84 -2.25 -4.12
N GLU A 61 -9.50 -2.78 -3.09
CA GLU A 61 -10.68 -2.15 -2.49
C GLU A 61 -10.32 -0.82 -1.82
N ALA A 62 -9.12 -0.69 -1.26
CA ALA A 62 -8.66 0.56 -0.67
C ALA A 62 -8.40 1.63 -1.74
N LEU A 63 -7.79 1.27 -2.87
CA LEU A 63 -7.57 2.17 -4.00
C LEU A 63 -8.87 2.69 -4.62
N GLY A 64 -9.85 1.82 -4.82
CA GLY A 64 -11.15 2.18 -5.39
C GLY A 64 -11.97 3.16 -4.54
N ARG A 65 -11.56 3.38 -3.28
CA ARG A 65 -12.21 4.32 -2.35
C ARG A 65 -11.57 5.71 -2.36
N GLN A 66 -10.34 5.82 -2.86
CA GLN A 66 -9.55 7.07 -2.93
C GLN A 66 -9.62 7.76 -4.30
N THR A 67 -10.27 7.13 -5.28
CA THR A 67 -10.55 7.69 -6.62
C THR A 67 -11.95 8.28 -6.69
#